data_AF-A4YMQ1-F1
#
_entry.id   AF-A4YMQ1-F1
#
_cell.length_a   1.000
_cell.length_b   1.000
_cell.length_c   1.000
_cell.angle_alpha   90.00
_cell.angle_beta   90.00
_cell.angle_gamma   90.00
#
_symmetry.space_group_name_H-M   'P 1'
#
loop_
_entity.id
_entity.type
_entity.pdbx_description
1 polymer ?
#
loop_
_entity_poly.entity_id
_entity_poly.type
_entity_poly.pdbx_seq_one_letter_code
_entity_poly.pdbx_strand_id
1 'polypeptide(L)'
;MSLRLVGITDAATARRIELGRDAGDLEGVKLIEACGLAAVAVGASRSSWLRNRSRKRLIEGLTAEQRRLEALIKLGPLLPAAGDAALDDATDVAAFLAASADGLRRELDAFGSRVQFQVRISWDPARFPGVEPSSPERARQDLATRVITALSTHFKECLTLPGGGDRDVANLVVLIERSEEVALDDVLAGIDAIAPDALTIRVTGPLPPVSFASVCVDVPSEPAIRAARRLLGITAQANAEAIRLAYLRNARAAHPDMAASSPQARDIPDMTDIKTAYDLLIRVHSKQTANGKVAALASIRRDGDLKRAI
;
A
#
# COMPACT_ATOMS: atom_id res chain seq x y z
N MET A 1 -14.81 -17.75 -11.10
CA MET A 1 -15.41 -16.41 -10.90
C MET A 1 -14.35 -15.61 -10.16
N SER A 2 -13.93 -14.47 -10.70
CA SER A 2 -12.80 -13.73 -10.13
C SER A 2 -13.09 -13.27 -8.71
N LEU A 3 -12.04 -13.25 -7.90
CA LEU A 3 -12.05 -12.81 -6.51
C LEU A 3 -11.21 -11.53 -6.41
N ARG A 4 -11.81 -10.46 -5.89
CA ARG A 4 -11.08 -9.25 -5.52
C ARG A 4 -10.72 -9.34 -4.06
N LEU A 5 -9.45 -9.10 -3.75
CA LEU A 5 -8.97 -9.02 -2.38
C LEU A 5 -9.45 -7.72 -1.74
N VAL A 6 -9.88 -7.82 -0.49
CA VAL A 6 -10.17 -6.68 0.41
C VAL A 6 -8.99 -6.49 1.37
N GLY A 7 -8.40 -7.60 1.83
CA GLY A 7 -7.21 -7.56 2.68
C GLY A 7 -6.68 -8.94 3.03
N ILE A 8 -5.54 -8.96 3.71
CA ILE A 8 -4.88 -10.16 4.26
C ILE A 8 -4.88 -10.06 5.78
N THR A 9 -5.14 -11.18 6.45
CA THR A 9 -5.24 -11.27 7.91
C THR A 9 -4.64 -12.57 8.43
N ASP A 10 -4.47 -12.69 9.74
CA ASP A 10 -4.13 -13.94 10.41
C ASP A 10 -5.35 -14.89 10.53
N ALA A 11 -5.08 -16.16 10.84
CA ALA A 11 -6.12 -17.18 11.00
C ALA A 11 -7.06 -16.95 12.21
N ALA A 12 -6.62 -16.26 13.27
CA ALA A 12 -7.47 -16.00 14.42
C ALA A 12 -8.55 -14.95 14.11
N THR A 13 -8.17 -13.93 13.38
CA THR A 13 -9.04 -12.88 12.86
C THR A 13 -9.93 -13.39 11.74
N ALA A 14 -9.43 -14.29 10.88
CA ALA A 14 -10.26 -15.00 9.90
C ALA A 14 -11.45 -15.72 10.56
N ARG A 15 -11.21 -16.46 11.65
CA ARG A 15 -12.29 -17.11 12.43
C ARG A 15 -13.30 -16.10 12.99
N ARG A 16 -12.85 -14.93 13.44
CA ARG A 16 -13.75 -13.85 13.92
C ARG A 16 -14.59 -13.27 12.78
N ILE A 17 -14.00 -13.10 11.60
CA ILE A 17 -14.71 -12.66 10.39
C ILE A 17 -15.77 -13.68 9.99
N GLU A 18 -15.43 -14.97 9.98
CA GLU A 18 -16.37 -16.04 9.62
C GLU A 18 -17.62 -16.04 10.51
N LEU A 19 -17.44 -15.82 11.83
CA LEU A 19 -18.56 -15.71 12.78
C LEU A 19 -19.47 -14.49 12.52
N GLY A 20 -18.96 -13.43 11.89
CA GLY A 20 -19.69 -12.21 11.58
C GLY A 20 -20.09 -12.04 10.10
N ARG A 21 -19.79 -13.01 9.25
CA ARG A 21 -19.81 -12.84 7.78
C ARG A 21 -21.21 -12.56 7.20
N ASP A 22 -22.26 -13.07 7.86
CA ASP A 22 -23.64 -12.96 7.37
C ASP A 22 -24.33 -11.67 7.86
N ALA A 23 -23.58 -10.75 8.50
CA ALA A 23 -24.10 -9.51 9.05
C ALA A 23 -23.55 -8.26 8.33
N GLY A 24 -24.48 -7.40 7.88
CA GLY A 24 -24.20 -6.01 7.50
C GLY A 24 -23.06 -5.84 6.50
N ASP A 25 -22.02 -5.09 6.90
CA ASP A 25 -20.91 -4.67 6.04
C ASP A 25 -19.98 -5.81 5.58
N LEU A 26 -20.13 -7.03 6.13
CA LEU A 26 -19.33 -8.21 5.77
C LEU A 26 -20.05 -9.17 4.81
N GLU A 27 -21.27 -8.84 4.38
CA GLU A 27 -22.01 -9.69 3.44
C GLU A 27 -21.23 -9.94 2.14
N GLY A 28 -21.19 -11.21 1.71
CA GLY A 28 -20.53 -11.64 0.48
C GLY A 28 -19.00 -11.77 0.57
N VAL A 29 -18.43 -11.58 1.76
CA VAL A 29 -17.02 -11.86 2.04
C VAL A 29 -16.77 -13.38 1.97
N LYS A 30 -15.63 -13.73 1.38
CA LYS A 30 -15.08 -15.09 1.32
C LYS A 30 -13.72 -15.09 1.99
N LEU A 31 -13.45 -16.13 2.77
CA LEU A 31 -12.15 -16.38 3.38
C LEU A 31 -11.46 -17.53 2.64
N ILE A 32 -10.19 -17.30 2.29
CA ILE A 32 -9.32 -18.31 1.70
C ILE A 32 -8.07 -18.38 2.56
N GLU A 33 -7.85 -19.53 3.21
CA GLU A 33 -6.72 -19.73 4.12
C GLU A 33 -5.58 -20.51 3.45
N ALA A 34 -4.34 -20.07 3.68
CA ALA A 34 -3.14 -20.82 3.32
C ALA A 34 -1.97 -20.37 4.19
N CYS A 35 -1.14 -21.32 4.63
CA CYS A 35 0.09 -21.06 5.39
C CYS A 35 -0.14 -20.19 6.65
N GLY A 36 -1.27 -20.35 7.36
CA GLY A 36 -1.58 -19.58 8.58
C GLY A 36 -1.99 -18.11 8.34
N LEU A 37 -2.13 -17.71 7.09
CA LEU A 37 -2.75 -16.45 6.67
C LEU A 37 -4.12 -16.72 6.07
N ALA A 38 -4.97 -15.70 6.02
CA ALA A 38 -6.23 -15.70 5.31
C ALA A 38 -6.35 -14.47 4.41
N ALA A 39 -6.82 -14.68 3.19
CA ALA A 39 -7.27 -13.62 2.31
C ALA A 39 -8.76 -13.38 2.53
N VAL A 40 -9.11 -12.12 2.77
CA VAL A 40 -10.49 -11.62 2.77
C VAL A 40 -10.79 -11.16 1.36
N ALA A 41 -11.74 -11.80 0.69
CA ALA A 41 -12.06 -11.53 -0.71
C ALA A 41 -13.57 -11.37 -0.94
N VAL A 42 -13.93 -10.69 -2.02
CA VAL A 42 -15.32 -10.58 -2.49
C VAL A 42 -15.42 -11.01 -3.95
N GLY A 43 -16.59 -11.50 -4.36
CA GLY A 43 -16.83 -11.85 -5.76
C GLY A 43 -16.73 -10.62 -6.67
N ALA A 44 -15.92 -10.71 -7.73
CA ALA A 44 -15.82 -9.69 -8.75
C ALA A 44 -16.49 -10.17 -10.05
N SER A 45 -17.41 -9.35 -10.59
CA SER A 45 -17.84 -9.53 -11.98
C SER A 45 -16.71 -9.10 -12.92
N ARG A 46 -16.34 -9.93 -13.90
CA ARG A 46 -15.27 -9.68 -14.88
C ARG A 46 -15.48 -8.41 -15.73
N SER A 47 -16.66 -7.78 -15.66
CA SER A 47 -16.91 -6.49 -16.30
C SER A 47 -16.28 -5.34 -15.48
N SER A 48 -15.07 -4.94 -15.89
CA SER A 48 -14.38 -3.68 -15.59
C SER A 48 -15.12 -2.73 -14.63
N TRP A 49 -14.74 -2.77 -13.35
CA TRP A 49 -15.26 -1.86 -12.32
C TRP A 49 -15.08 -0.36 -12.67
N LEU A 50 -14.17 -0.05 -13.60
CA LEU A 50 -13.85 1.30 -14.08
C LEU A 50 -14.48 1.73 -15.42
N ARG A 51 -15.05 0.82 -16.25
CA ARG A 51 -15.65 1.27 -17.51
C ARG A 51 -17.14 1.53 -17.33
N ASN A 52 -17.52 2.78 -17.59
CA ASN A 52 -18.90 3.20 -17.86
C ASN A 52 -19.90 3.13 -16.68
N ARG A 53 -19.45 3.39 -15.44
CA ARG A 53 -20.36 3.57 -14.29
C ARG A 53 -20.66 5.05 -14.05
N SER A 54 -21.93 5.35 -13.75
CA SER A 54 -22.32 6.67 -13.27
C SER A 54 -21.56 6.98 -11.97
N ARG A 55 -21.18 8.25 -11.78
CA ARG A 55 -20.50 8.76 -10.58
C ARG A 55 -21.12 8.25 -9.27
N LYS A 56 -22.45 8.12 -9.24
CA LYS A 56 -23.22 7.58 -8.11
C LYS A 56 -22.79 6.15 -7.74
N ARG A 57 -22.69 5.23 -8.70
CA ARG A 57 -22.30 3.82 -8.44
C ARG A 57 -20.84 3.67 -8.02
N LEU A 58 -19.97 4.58 -8.45
CA LEU A 58 -18.58 4.62 -7.98
C LEU A 58 -18.52 5.06 -6.52
N ILE A 59 -19.27 6.10 -6.15
CA ILE A 59 -19.36 6.57 -4.76
C ILE A 59 -19.94 5.49 -3.85
N GLU A 60 -21.05 4.85 -4.26
CA GLU A 60 -21.66 3.74 -3.52
C GLU A 60 -20.67 2.57 -3.32
N GLY A 61 -19.93 2.19 -4.37
CA GLY A 61 -18.91 1.14 -4.28
C GLY A 61 -17.75 1.48 -3.34
N LEU A 62 -17.25 2.72 -3.39
CA LEU A 62 -16.19 3.19 -2.49
C LEU A 62 -16.67 3.25 -1.04
N THR A 63 -17.92 3.68 -0.82
CA THR A 63 -18.53 3.75 0.52
C THR A 63 -18.68 2.36 1.11
N ALA A 64 -19.15 1.39 0.31
CA ALA A 64 -19.28 0.00 0.75
C ALA A 64 -17.92 -0.63 1.09
N GLU A 65 -16.88 -0.33 0.30
CA GLU A 65 -15.53 -0.80 0.60
C GLU A 65 -14.97 -0.19 1.87
N GLN A 66 -15.16 1.12 2.07
CA GLN A 66 -14.73 1.80 3.28
C GLN A 66 -15.39 1.19 4.53
N ARG A 67 -16.72 1.02 4.52
CA ARG A 67 -17.44 0.40 5.65
C ARG A 67 -16.98 -1.02 5.94
N ARG A 68 -16.70 -1.80 4.90
CA ARG A 68 -16.14 -3.14 5.05
C ARG A 68 -14.78 -3.11 5.75
N LEU A 69 -13.88 -2.23 5.32
CA LEU A 69 -12.58 -2.06 5.97
C LEU A 69 -12.73 -1.61 7.43
N GLU A 70 -13.61 -0.65 7.72
CA GLU A 70 -13.93 -0.21 9.09
C GLU A 70 -14.49 -1.34 9.96
N ALA A 71 -15.29 -2.24 9.40
CA ALA A 71 -15.78 -3.42 10.10
C ALA A 71 -14.66 -4.44 10.36
N LEU A 72 -13.81 -4.72 9.36
CA LEU A 72 -12.74 -5.70 9.46
C LEU A 72 -11.67 -5.33 10.49
N ILE A 73 -11.27 -4.06 10.57
CA ILE A 73 -10.23 -3.64 11.54
C ILE A 73 -10.68 -3.74 13.00
N LYS A 74 -11.99 -3.79 13.26
CA LYS A 74 -12.53 -4.04 14.61
C LYS A 74 -12.38 -5.50 15.00
N LEU A 75 -12.25 -6.38 14.01
CA LEU A 75 -12.14 -7.81 14.19
C LEU A 75 -10.70 -8.29 14.33
N GLY A 76 -9.66 -7.47 14.10
CA GLY A 76 -8.26 -7.87 14.30
C GLY A 76 -7.29 -7.26 13.29
N PRO A 77 -6.03 -7.75 13.27
CA PRO A 77 -5.01 -7.27 12.34
C PRO A 77 -5.42 -7.42 10.88
N LEU A 78 -5.22 -6.38 10.08
CA LEU A 78 -5.59 -6.38 8.67
C LEU A 78 -4.59 -5.59 7.82
N LEU A 79 -4.01 -6.26 6.82
CA LEU A 79 -3.36 -5.58 5.70
C LEU A 79 -4.40 -5.31 4.61
N PRO A 80 -4.73 -4.05 4.28
CA PRO A 80 -5.67 -3.76 3.21
C PRO A 80 -5.08 -4.15 1.86
N ALA A 81 -5.93 -4.55 0.92
CA ALA A 81 -5.54 -4.79 -0.47
C ALA A 81 -5.82 -3.57 -1.34
N ALA A 82 -5.02 -3.37 -2.39
CA ALA A 82 -5.29 -2.38 -3.41
C ALA A 82 -6.62 -2.67 -4.11
N GLY A 83 -7.36 -1.64 -4.53
CA GLY A 83 -8.71 -1.79 -5.12
C GLY A 83 -8.76 -2.63 -6.40
N ASP A 84 -7.64 -2.85 -7.06
CA ASP A 84 -7.45 -3.65 -8.26
C ASP A 84 -6.80 -5.03 -8.00
N ALA A 85 -6.49 -5.37 -6.75
CA ALA A 85 -5.93 -6.66 -6.37
C ALA A 85 -6.96 -7.78 -6.58
N ALA A 86 -6.86 -8.48 -7.71
CA ALA A 86 -7.81 -9.54 -8.08
C ALA A 86 -7.11 -10.79 -8.62
N LEU A 87 -7.71 -11.95 -8.36
CA LEU A 87 -7.27 -13.27 -8.78
C LEU A 87 -8.44 -14.03 -9.42
N ASP A 88 -8.17 -15.07 -10.20
CA ASP A 88 -9.22 -15.73 -11.01
C ASP A 88 -10.16 -16.62 -10.17
N ASP A 89 -9.63 -17.26 -9.13
CA ASP A 89 -10.38 -18.13 -8.22
C ASP A 89 -9.66 -18.37 -6.86
N ALA A 90 -10.26 -19.18 -5.99
CA ALA A 90 -9.75 -19.47 -4.66
C ALA A 90 -8.44 -20.27 -4.66
N THR A 91 -8.19 -21.09 -5.68
CA THR A 91 -6.94 -21.85 -5.83
C THR A 91 -5.79 -20.87 -6.10
N ASP A 92 -6.01 -19.89 -6.97
CA ASP A 92 -5.03 -18.85 -7.25
C ASP A 92 -4.77 -17.95 -6.04
N VAL A 93 -5.80 -17.67 -5.23
CA VAL A 93 -5.64 -16.95 -3.94
C VAL A 93 -4.79 -17.75 -2.95
N ALA A 94 -5.07 -19.04 -2.78
CA ALA A 94 -4.27 -19.90 -1.89
C ALA A 94 -2.81 -20.00 -2.36
N ALA A 95 -2.59 -20.11 -3.68
CA ALA A 95 -1.25 -20.13 -4.26
C ALA A 95 -0.52 -18.79 -4.05
N PHE A 96 -1.21 -17.66 -4.23
CA PHE A 96 -0.67 -16.31 -3.95
C PHE A 96 -0.25 -16.15 -2.48
N LEU A 97 -1.09 -16.60 -1.55
CA LEU A 97 -0.79 -16.57 -0.12
C LEU A 97 0.42 -17.43 0.22
N ALA A 98 0.45 -18.68 -0.24
CA ALA A 98 1.56 -19.60 0.00
C ALA A 98 2.87 -19.06 -0.56
N ALA A 99 2.83 -18.53 -1.79
CA ALA A 99 3.96 -17.88 -2.42
C ALA A 99 4.47 -16.68 -1.60
N SER A 100 3.58 -15.88 -1.03
CA SER A 100 3.93 -14.59 -0.44
C SER A 100 3.93 -14.59 1.09
N ALA A 101 3.82 -15.77 1.72
CA ALA A 101 3.51 -15.92 3.14
C ALA A 101 4.48 -15.16 4.05
N ASP A 102 5.79 -15.30 3.86
CA ASP A 102 6.78 -14.67 4.74
C ASP A 102 6.85 -13.15 4.57
N GLY A 103 6.58 -12.65 3.36
CA GLY A 103 6.47 -11.22 3.09
C GLY A 103 5.22 -10.64 3.74
N LEU A 104 4.07 -11.29 3.50
CA LEU A 104 2.79 -10.87 4.03
C LEU A 104 2.72 -10.93 5.56
N ARG A 105 3.30 -11.96 6.21
CA ARG A 105 3.37 -12.03 7.67
C ARG A 105 4.17 -10.87 8.25
N ARG A 106 5.37 -10.61 7.73
CA ARG A 106 6.19 -9.49 8.23
C ARG A 106 5.47 -8.14 8.13
N GLU A 107 4.76 -7.92 7.03
CA GLU A 107 4.01 -6.68 6.82
C GLU A 107 2.77 -6.64 7.73
N LEU A 108 2.09 -7.78 7.93
CA LEU A 108 0.94 -7.88 8.82
C LEU A 108 1.35 -7.65 10.29
N ASP A 109 2.50 -8.17 10.70
CA ASP A 109 3.05 -7.94 12.03
C ASP A 109 3.46 -6.47 12.22
N ALA A 110 3.96 -5.82 11.17
CA ALA A 110 4.40 -4.43 11.22
C ALA A 110 3.24 -3.41 11.18
N PHE A 111 2.18 -3.72 10.43
CA PHE A 111 1.13 -2.74 10.11
C PHE A 111 -0.29 -3.19 10.47
N GLY A 112 -0.54 -4.48 10.59
CA GLY A 112 -1.89 -5.05 10.67
C GLY A 112 -2.70 -4.56 11.86
N SER A 113 -2.07 -4.34 13.01
CA SER A 113 -2.73 -3.84 14.23
C SER A 113 -2.84 -2.32 14.30
N ARG A 114 -2.16 -1.60 13.40
CA ARG A 114 -2.12 -0.14 13.39
C ARG A 114 -3.34 0.42 12.68
N VAL A 115 -3.68 1.65 13.05
CA VAL A 115 -4.81 2.36 12.48
C VAL A 115 -4.36 3.67 11.87
N GLN A 116 -4.94 3.96 10.72
CA GLN A 116 -4.71 5.17 9.97
C GLN A 116 -5.83 6.18 10.25
N PHE A 117 -5.45 7.44 10.44
CA PHE A 117 -6.36 8.57 10.43
C PHE A 117 -5.95 9.57 9.36
N GLN A 118 -6.91 10.11 8.63
CA GLN A 118 -6.71 11.26 7.76
C GLN A 118 -7.17 12.51 8.48
N VAL A 119 -6.26 13.48 8.63
CA VAL A 119 -6.50 14.78 9.25
C VAL A 119 -6.46 15.85 8.16
N ARG A 120 -7.60 16.50 7.92
CA ARG A 120 -7.68 17.66 7.03
C ARG A 120 -7.95 18.91 7.84
N ILE A 121 -7.11 19.92 7.66
CA ILE A 121 -7.24 21.21 8.32
C ILE A 121 -7.45 22.26 7.24
N SER A 122 -8.54 23.00 7.37
CA SER A 122 -8.81 24.19 6.59
C SER A 122 -8.94 25.40 7.50
N TRP A 123 -8.74 26.59 6.93
CA TRP A 123 -8.84 27.86 7.67
C TRP A 123 -9.75 28.88 7.00
N ASP A 124 -10.22 29.84 7.80
CA ASP A 124 -10.83 31.10 7.35
C ASP A 124 -9.86 32.26 7.61
N PRO A 125 -9.18 32.80 6.57
CA PRO A 125 -8.20 33.87 6.76
C PRO A 125 -8.80 35.16 7.33
N ALA A 126 -10.11 35.40 7.15
CA ALA A 126 -10.77 36.59 7.69
C ALA A 126 -10.96 36.53 9.21
N ARG A 127 -10.91 35.32 9.79
CA ARG A 127 -11.07 35.08 11.22
C ARG A 127 -9.75 34.74 11.91
N PHE A 128 -8.68 34.52 11.15
CA PHE A 128 -7.40 34.10 11.70
C PHE A 128 -6.67 35.29 12.32
N PRO A 129 -6.24 35.20 13.58
CA PRO A 129 -5.65 36.33 14.30
C PRO A 129 -4.31 36.74 13.67
N GLY A 130 -4.14 38.05 13.46
CA GLY A 130 -2.86 38.62 13.00
C GLY A 130 -2.56 38.43 11.52
N VAL A 131 -3.52 37.97 10.70
CA VAL A 131 -3.34 37.91 9.23
C VAL A 131 -3.58 39.27 8.63
N GLU A 132 -2.54 39.85 8.02
CA GLU A 132 -2.73 40.99 7.14
C GLU A 132 -3.47 40.56 5.85
N PRO A 133 -4.49 41.29 5.40
CA PRO A 133 -5.25 40.95 4.18
C PRO A 133 -4.39 40.83 2.92
N SER A 134 -3.22 41.46 2.90
CA SER A 134 -2.25 41.46 1.80
C SER A 134 -1.33 40.23 1.77
N SER A 135 -1.30 39.39 2.80
CA SER A 135 -0.38 38.25 2.90
C SER A 135 -0.97 36.98 3.56
N PRO A 136 -2.19 36.55 3.19
CA PRO A 136 -2.79 35.34 3.77
C PRO A 136 -1.98 34.07 3.47
N GLU A 137 -1.31 34.01 2.32
CA GLU A 137 -0.55 32.83 1.91
C GLU A 137 0.63 32.52 2.84
N ARG A 138 1.35 33.56 3.30
CA ARG A 138 2.47 33.39 4.24
C ARG A 138 1.98 32.84 5.58
N ALA A 139 0.91 33.42 6.13
CA ALA A 139 0.31 32.95 7.38
C ALA A 139 -0.21 31.51 7.25
N ARG A 140 -0.79 31.15 6.10
CA ARG A 140 -1.20 29.77 5.80
C ARG A 140 -0.01 28.81 5.84
N GLN A 141 1.10 29.20 5.23
CA GLN A 141 2.30 28.36 5.14
C GLN A 141 3.01 28.21 6.49
N ASP A 142 3.05 29.26 7.30
CA ASP A 142 3.56 29.22 8.67
C ASP A 142 2.69 28.32 9.55
N LEU A 143 1.36 28.42 9.44
CA LEU A 143 0.43 27.54 10.13
C LEU A 143 0.58 26.09 9.67
N ALA A 144 0.66 25.84 8.37
CA ALA A 144 0.87 24.50 7.82
C ALA A 144 2.14 23.86 8.37
N THR A 145 3.24 24.63 8.43
CA THR A 145 4.51 24.18 9.01
C THR A 145 4.33 23.79 10.48
N ARG A 146 3.68 24.64 11.28
CA ARG A 146 3.40 24.35 12.70
C ARG A 146 2.56 23.10 12.90
N VAL A 147 1.50 22.92 12.10
CA VAL A 147 0.64 21.73 12.13
C VAL A 147 1.43 20.48 11.81
N ILE A 148 2.19 20.51 10.71
CA ILE A 148 3.00 19.36 10.27
C ILE A 148 4.01 19.00 11.35
N THR A 149 4.75 19.98 11.90
CA THR A 149 5.71 19.76 12.98
C THR A 149 5.05 19.19 14.24
N ALA A 150 3.89 19.70 14.65
CA ALA A 150 3.20 19.21 15.84
C ALA A 150 2.84 17.72 15.71
N LEU A 151 2.29 17.33 14.55
CA LEU A 151 1.91 15.94 14.28
C LEU A 151 3.13 15.04 14.05
N SER A 152 4.16 15.47 13.30
CA SER A 152 5.35 14.65 13.03
C SER A 152 6.26 14.47 14.25
N THR A 153 6.20 15.39 15.21
CA THR A 153 6.92 15.25 16.50
C THR A 153 6.33 14.13 17.35
N HIS A 154 5.00 13.98 17.34
CA HIS A 154 4.30 12.97 18.14
C HIS A 154 4.17 11.63 17.41
N PHE A 155 3.99 11.64 16.09
CA PHE A 155 3.73 10.45 15.30
C PHE A 155 4.81 10.23 14.24
N LYS A 156 5.51 9.09 14.36
CA LYS A 156 6.64 8.75 13.48
C LYS A 156 6.24 8.49 12.03
N GLU A 157 5.00 8.09 11.80
CA GLU A 157 4.51 7.71 10.48
C GLU A 157 3.42 8.69 10.05
N CYS A 158 3.86 9.77 9.39
CA CYS A 158 3.01 10.83 8.88
C CYS A 158 3.30 11.07 7.39
N LEU A 159 2.24 11.13 6.58
CA LEU A 159 2.29 11.42 5.16
C LEU A 159 1.52 12.71 4.85
N THR A 160 2.12 13.59 4.07
CA THR A 160 1.43 14.79 3.58
C THR A 160 0.83 14.51 2.20
N LEU A 161 -0.48 14.69 2.10
CA LEU A 161 -1.23 14.58 0.86
C LEU A 161 -1.42 15.97 0.23
N PRO A 162 -1.63 16.06 -1.10
CA PRO A 162 -1.98 17.31 -1.75
C PRO A 162 -3.23 17.95 -1.13
N GLY A 163 -3.18 19.27 -0.94
CA GLY A 163 -4.35 20.08 -0.60
C GLY A 163 -5.29 20.25 -1.79
N GLY A 164 -6.54 20.62 -1.50
CA GLY A 164 -7.62 20.84 -2.47
C GLY A 164 -7.99 22.30 -2.74
N GLY A 165 -7.24 23.28 -2.21
CA GLY A 165 -7.40 24.71 -2.55
C GLY A 165 -6.81 25.69 -1.52
N ASP A 166 -7.00 26.98 -1.74
CA ASP A 166 -6.39 28.09 -0.96
C ASP A 166 -6.81 28.14 0.52
N ARG A 167 -7.89 27.42 0.87
CA ARG A 167 -8.36 27.27 2.26
C ARG A 167 -7.76 26.07 2.98
N ASP A 168 -7.10 25.15 2.28
CA ASP A 168 -6.50 23.99 2.91
C ASP A 168 -5.14 24.39 3.51
N VAL A 169 -5.00 24.16 4.81
CA VAL A 169 -3.76 24.34 5.56
C VAL A 169 -2.94 23.07 5.49
N ALA A 170 -3.58 21.93 5.77
CA ALA A 170 -2.92 20.63 5.79
C ALA A 170 -3.88 19.50 5.42
N ASN A 171 -3.36 18.49 4.73
CA ASN A 171 -4.04 17.22 4.47
C ASN A 171 -3.03 16.12 4.78
N LEU A 172 -3.17 15.50 5.94
CA LEU A 172 -2.19 14.59 6.52
C LEU A 172 -2.82 13.24 6.75
N VAL A 173 -2.00 12.21 6.68
CA VAL A 173 -2.37 10.86 7.09
C VAL A 173 -1.38 10.43 8.15
N VAL A 174 -1.89 10.05 9.31
CA VAL A 174 -1.09 9.53 10.43
C VAL A 174 -1.38 8.05 10.61
N LEU A 175 -0.32 7.27 10.83
CA LEU A 175 -0.42 5.88 11.26
C LEU A 175 0.02 5.77 12.72
N ILE A 176 -0.87 5.23 13.53
CA ILE A 176 -0.66 5.12 14.97
C ILE A 176 -1.03 3.72 15.48
N GLU A 177 -0.50 3.37 16.64
CA GLU A 177 -1.06 2.27 17.42
C GLU A 177 -2.41 2.69 17.99
N ARG A 178 -3.34 1.73 18.14
CA ARG A 178 -4.69 2.01 18.67
C ARG A 178 -4.67 2.65 20.07
N SER A 179 -3.63 2.37 20.87
CA SER A 179 -3.44 2.97 22.19
C SER A 179 -3.08 4.47 22.14
N GLU A 180 -2.67 4.99 20.99
CA GLU A 180 -2.24 6.37 20.81
C GLU A 180 -3.39 7.29 20.33
N GLU A 181 -4.61 6.76 20.14
CA GLU A 181 -5.78 7.55 19.70
C GLU A 181 -6.04 8.77 20.60
N VAL A 182 -5.91 8.61 21.91
CA VAL A 182 -6.07 9.72 22.88
C VAL A 182 -5.00 10.80 22.67
N ALA A 183 -3.76 10.40 22.39
CA ALA A 183 -2.68 11.35 22.12
C ALA A 183 -2.91 12.12 20.80
N LEU A 184 -3.54 11.48 19.80
CA LEU A 184 -3.93 12.16 18.57
C LEU A 184 -4.99 13.23 18.86
N ASP A 185 -6.01 12.91 19.64
CA ASP A 185 -7.04 13.86 20.04
C ASP A 185 -6.44 15.07 20.80
N ASP A 186 -5.51 14.84 21.73
CA ASP A 186 -4.83 15.89 22.49
C ASP A 186 -4.03 16.84 21.58
N VAL A 187 -3.27 16.28 20.62
CA VAL A 187 -2.50 17.09 19.65
C VAL A 187 -3.44 17.91 18.77
N LEU A 188 -4.54 17.33 18.31
CA LEU A 188 -5.53 18.04 17.49
C LEU A 188 -6.25 19.14 18.27
N ALA A 189 -6.58 18.92 19.54
CA ALA A 189 -7.13 19.93 20.43
C ALA A 189 -6.13 21.10 20.62
N GLY A 190 -4.84 20.80 20.75
CA GLY A 190 -3.77 21.82 20.80
C GLY A 190 -3.65 22.63 19.51
N ILE A 191 -3.88 22.01 18.35
CA ILE A 191 -3.92 22.70 17.05
C ILE A 191 -5.16 23.59 16.94
N ASP A 192 -6.33 23.09 17.32
CA ASP A 192 -7.58 23.85 17.29
C ASP A 192 -7.49 25.11 18.17
N ALA A 193 -6.86 25.00 19.33
CA ALA A 193 -6.61 26.10 20.26
C ALA A 193 -5.76 27.25 19.67
N ILE A 194 -5.06 27.05 18.54
CA ILE A 194 -4.33 28.12 17.85
C ILE A 194 -5.30 29.21 17.37
N ALA A 195 -6.46 28.82 16.84
CA ALA A 195 -7.51 29.73 16.38
C ALA A 195 -8.87 29.00 16.26
N PRO A 196 -9.60 28.80 17.38
CA PRO A 196 -10.80 27.95 17.43
C PRO A 196 -11.89 28.36 16.43
N ASP A 197 -12.07 29.67 16.21
CA ASP A 197 -13.12 30.20 15.32
C ASP A 197 -12.68 30.33 13.85
N ALA A 198 -11.40 30.06 13.57
CA ALA A 198 -10.79 30.22 12.25
C ALA A 198 -10.32 28.90 11.63
N LEU A 199 -10.29 27.81 12.40
CA LEU A 199 -9.88 26.49 11.92
C LEU A 199 -11.09 25.56 11.79
N THR A 200 -10.97 24.63 10.87
CA THR A 200 -11.87 23.48 10.76
C THR A 200 -11.02 22.25 10.59
N ILE A 201 -11.03 21.39 11.60
CA ILE A 201 -10.32 20.12 11.61
C ILE A 201 -11.31 19.01 11.33
N ARG A 202 -11.05 18.23 10.28
CA ARG A 202 -11.80 17.03 9.94
C ARG A 202 -10.90 15.82 10.08
N VAL A 203 -11.33 14.87 10.91
CA VAL A 203 -10.67 13.58 11.10
C VAL A 203 -11.51 12.49 10.45
N THR A 204 -10.86 11.61 9.67
CA THR A 204 -11.50 10.42 9.06
C THR A 204 -10.72 9.18 9.49
N GLY A 205 -11.40 8.23 10.14
CA GLY A 205 -10.80 7.02 10.69
C GLY A 205 -11.59 6.50 11.90
N PRO A 206 -11.14 5.39 12.52
CA PRO A 206 -9.95 4.62 12.18
C PRO A 206 -10.13 3.81 10.89
N LEU A 207 -9.09 3.74 10.07
CA LEU A 207 -9.02 2.91 8.86
C LEU A 207 -7.81 1.97 8.95
N PRO A 208 -7.80 0.85 8.19
CA PRO A 208 -6.57 0.10 8.02
C PRO A 208 -5.49 0.95 7.34
N PRO A 209 -4.21 0.53 7.37
CA PRO A 209 -3.06 1.27 6.84
C PRO A 209 -3.03 1.35 5.30
N VAL A 210 -4.10 1.82 4.66
CA VAL A 210 -4.27 1.83 3.20
C VAL A 210 -3.19 2.65 2.48
N SER A 211 -2.73 3.74 3.09
CA SER A 211 -1.68 4.59 2.51
C SER A 211 -0.27 4.15 2.88
N PHE A 212 -0.11 3.24 3.84
CA PHE A 212 1.21 2.79 4.34
C PHE A 212 1.56 1.38 3.91
N ALA A 213 0.58 0.50 3.76
CA ALA A 213 0.78 -0.91 3.44
C ALA A 213 -0.44 -1.51 2.73
N SER A 214 -0.61 -1.19 1.44
CA SER A 214 -1.60 -1.84 0.59
C SER A 214 -1.01 -3.05 -0.16
N VAL A 215 -1.64 -4.20 -0.04
CA VAL A 215 -1.26 -5.42 -0.78
C VAL A 215 -1.70 -5.31 -2.24
N CYS A 216 -0.74 -5.35 -3.15
CA CYS A 216 -0.94 -5.44 -4.59
C CYS A 216 -0.71 -6.87 -5.08
N VAL A 217 -1.39 -7.24 -6.17
CA VAL A 217 -1.24 -8.53 -6.83
C VAL A 217 -0.47 -8.32 -8.13
N ASP A 218 0.80 -8.69 -8.12
CA ASP A 218 1.67 -8.63 -9.29
C ASP A 218 1.71 -9.99 -9.98
N VAL A 219 1.24 -10.04 -11.22
CA VAL A 219 1.46 -11.19 -12.10
C VAL A 219 2.53 -10.77 -13.10
N PRO A 220 3.77 -11.29 -13.01
CA PRO A 220 4.80 -10.93 -13.96
C PRO A 220 4.39 -11.30 -15.37
N SER A 221 4.40 -10.33 -16.27
CA SER A 221 4.03 -10.58 -17.65
C SER A 221 5.07 -11.47 -18.33
N GLU A 222 4.62 -12.34 -19.24
CA GLU A 222 5.54 -13.17 -20.03
C GLU A 222 6.60 -12.36 -20.79
N PRO A 223 6.27 -11.18 -21.38
CA PRO A 223 7.28 -10.28 -21.94
C PRO A 223 8.35 -9.84 -20.94
N ALA A 224 7.98 -9.50 -19.70
CA ALA A 224 8.92 -9.09 -18.66
C ALA A 224 9.85 -10.26 -18.27
N ILE A 225 9.31 -11.47 -18.11
CA ILE A 225 10.09 -12.68 -17.83
C ILE A 225 11.08 -12.95 -18.97
N ARG A 226 10.63 -12.85 -20.24
CA ARG A 226 11.51 -13.02 -21.41
C ARG A 226 12.59 -11.95 -21.49
N ALA A 227 12.28 -10.69 -21.14
CA ALA A 227 13.26 -9.62 -21.10
C ALA A 227 14.33 -9.88 -20.04
N ALA A 228 13.93 -10.26 -18.82
CA ALA A 228 14.87 -10.60 -17.74
C ALA A 228 15.77 -11.79 -18.09
N ARG A 229 15.23 -12.83 -18.74
CA ARG A 229 16.03 -13.97 -19.23
C ARG A 229 17.07 -13.56 -20.26
N ARG A 230 16.68 -12.72 -21.22
CA ARG A 230 17.62 -12.17 -22.23
C ARG A 230 18.71 -11.34 -21.56
N LEU A 231 18.35 -10.51 -20.59
CA LEU A 231 19.31 -9.67 -19.85
C LEU A 231 20.37 -10.49 -19.10
N LEU A 232 19.95 -11.59 -18.45
CA LEU A 232 20.89 -12.50 -17.79
C LEU A 232 21.59 -13.49 -18.73
N GLY A 233 21.16 -13.57 -19.99
CA GLY A 233 21.69 -14.52 -20.97
C GLY A 233 21.37 -15.97 -20.60
N ILE A 234 20.17 -16.24 -20.10
CA ILE A 234 19.73 -17.58 -19.68
C ILE A 234 18.52 -18.07 -20.49
N THR A 235 18.34 -19.38 -20.55
CA THR A 235 17.23 -20.02 -21.28
C THR A 235 15.96 -20.12 -20.42
N ALA A 236 14.85 -20.55 -21.04
CA ALA A 236 13.58 -20.70 -20.35
C ALA A 236 13.59 -21.82 -19.28
N GLN A 237 14.48 -22.80 -19.45
CA GLN A 237 14.63 -23.98 -18.59
C GLN A 237 15.69 -23.80 -17.49
N ALA A 238 16.27 -22.60 -17.36
CA ALA A 238 17.26 -22.33 -16.33
C ALA A 238 16.68 -22.53 -14.92
N ASN A 239 17.40 -23.30 -14.11
CA ASN A 239 17.06 -23.51 -12.69
C ASN A 239 17.58 -22.35 -11.81
N ALA A 240 17.21 -22.36 -10.52
CA ALA A 240 17.63 -21.33 -9.56
C ALA A 240 19.15 -21.10 -9.54
N GLU A 241 19.94 -22.17 -9.62
CA GLU A 241 21.40 -22.10 -9.60
C GLU A 241 21.95 -21.43 -10.85
N ALA A 242 21.45 -21.81 -12.03
CA ALA A 242 21.83 -21.18 -13.30
C ALA A 242 21.47 -19.69 -13.33
N ILE A 243 20.31 -19.31 -12.77
CA ILE A 243 19.90 -17.90 -12.62
C ILE A 243 20.91 -17.15 -11.73
N ARG A 244 21.30 -17.73 -10.59
CA ARG A 244 22.26 -17.14 -9.65
C ARG A 244 23.66 -16.98 -10.25
N LEU A 245 24.17 -18.00 -10.94
CA LEU A 245 25.48 -17.94 -11.60
C LEU A 245 25.50 -16.88 -12.71
N ALA A 246 24.42 -16.76 -13.49
CA ALA A 246 24.30 -15.73 -14.51
C ALA A 246 24.28 -14.31 -13.92
N TYR A 247 23.57 -14.10 -12.81
CA TYR A 247 23.61 -12.85 -12.06
C TYR A 247 25.02 -12.50 -11.58
N LEU A 248 25.72 -13.44 -10.93
CA LEU A 248 27.08 -13.20 -10.43
C LEU A 248 28.07 -12.88 -11.56
N ARG A 249 27.94 -13.54 -12.72
CA ARG A 249 28.75 -13.25 -13.91
C ARG A 249 28.52 -11.82 -14.39
N ASN A 250 27.26 -11.42 -14.56
CA ASN A 250 26.91 -10.11 -15.08
C ASN A 250 27.24 -8.98 -14.09
N ALA A 251 27.01 -9.21 -12.79
CA ALA A 251 27.38 -8.28 -11.73
C ALA A 251 28.90 -8.03 -11.66
N ARG A 252 29.72 -9.07 -11.84
CA ARG A 252 31.19 -8.94 -11.92
C ARG A 252 31.62 -8.15 -13.16
N ALA A 253 30.98 -8.37 -14.29
CA ALA A 253 31.26 -7.64 -15.53
C ALA A 253 30.88 -6.15 -15.45
N ALA A 254 29.80 -5.82 -14.72
CA ALA A 254 29.33 -4.45 -14.49
C ALA A 254 30.06 -3.72 -13.35
N HIS A 255 31.01 -4.35 -12.66
CA HIS A 255 31.72 -3.72 -11.55
C HIS A 255 32.69 -2.63 -12.06
N PRO A 256 32.72 -1.43 -11.45
CA PRO A 256 33.52 -0.29 -11.94
C PRO A 256 35.02 -0.58 -12.04
N ASP A 257 35.57 -1.43 -11.16
CA ASP A 257 36.99 -1.83 -11.21
C ASP A 257 37.35 -2.67 -12.46
N MET A 258 36.39 -3.36 -13.07
CA MET A 258 36.58 -4.18 -14.28
C MET A 258 36.15 -3.43 -15.55
N ALA A 259 35.15 -2.56 -15.45
CA ALA A 259 34.66 -1.76 -16.56
C ALA A 259 35.68 -0.69 -17.04
N ALA A 260 36.58 -0.24 -16.15
CA ALA A 260 37.63 0.73 -16.49
C ALA A 260 38.70 0.22 -17.48
N SER A 261 38.76 -1.10 -17.73
CA SER A 261 39.78 -1.73 -18.58
C SER A 261 39.25 -2.31 -19.90
N SER A 262 37.97 -2.12 -20.25
CA SER A 262 37.40 -2.70 -21.48
C SER A 262 36.79 -1.66 -22.43
N PRO A 263 37.14 -1.67 -23.74
CA PRO A 263 36.57 -0.77 -24.77
C PRO A 263 35.04 -0.93 -25.00
N GLN A 264 34.40 -1.89 -24.33
CA GLN A 264 32.99 -2.29 -24.51
C GLN A 264 32.07 -1.80 -23.38
N ALA A 265 32.53 -0.86 -22.54
CA ALA A 265 31.77 -0.32 -21.40
C ALA A 265 30.41 0.32 -21.76
N ARG A 266 30.11 0.55 -23.04
CA ARG A 266 28.84 1.15 -23.50
C ARG A 266 27.65 0.19 -23.59
N ASP A 267 27.87 -1.13 -23.59
CA ASP A 267 26.81 -2.15 -23.73
C ASP A 267 26.59 -3.01 -22.48
N ILE A 268 27.26 -2.69 -21.36
CA ILE A 268 27.08 -3.42 -20.11
C ILE A 268 25.78 -2.96 -19.46
N PRO A 269 24.80 -3.84 -19.24
CA PRO A 269 23.55 -3.46 -18.59
C PRO A 269 23.79 -2.87 -17.20
N ASP A 270 22.97 -1.90 -16.80
CA ASP A 270 23.05 -1.33 -15.45
C ASP A 270 22.92 -2.44 -14.39
N MET A 271 23.73 -2.33 -13.33
CA MET A 271 23.70 -3.24 -12.19
C MET A 271 22.31 -3.28 -11.55
N THR A 272 21.57 -2.16 -11.57
CA THR A 272 20.18 -2.09 -11.11
C THR A 272 19.26 -2.98 -11.94
N ASP A 273 19.40 -2.95 -13.27
CA ASP A 273 18.61 -3.76 -14.19
C ASP A 273 18.96 -5.25 -14.06
N ILE A 274 20.25 -5.58 -13.93
CA ILE A 274 20.74 -6.95 -13.70
C ILE A 274 20.15 -7.52 -12.41
N LYS A 275 20.18 -6.74 -11.32
CA LYS A 275 19.60 -7.15 -10.03
C LYS A 275 18.08 -7.31 -10.13
N THR A 276 17.39 -6.39 -10.79
CA THR A 276 15.94 -6.44 -11.00
C THR A 276 15.52 -7.69 -11.79
N ALA A 277 16.26 -8.01 -12.86
CA ALA A 277 16.03 -9.23 -13.64
C ALA A 277 16.28 -10.51 -12.83
N TYR A 278 17.36 -10.54 -12.03
CA TYR A 278 17.66 -11.65 -11.13
C TYR A 278 16.55 -11.85 -10.09
N ASP A 279 16.16 -10.78 -9.38
CA ASP A 279 15.13 -10.82 -8.36
C ASP A 279 13.79 -11.30 -8.95
N LEU A 280 13.42 -10.81 -10.14
CA LEU A 280 12.23 -11.27 -10.86
C LEU A 280 12.31 -12.78 -11.18
N LEU A 281 13.42 -13.25 -11.75
CA LEU A 281 13.54 -14.63 -12.21
C LEU A 281 13.63 -15.64 -11.06
N ILE A 282 14.34 -15.31 -9.98
CA ILE A 282 14.32 -16.12 -8.75
C ILE A 282 12.91 -16.16 -8.18
N ARG A 283 12.20 -15.02 -8.17
CA ARG A 283 10.82 -14.94 -7.68
C ARG A 283 9.85 -15.77 -8.52
N VAL A 284 10.02 -15.80 -9.85
CA VAL A 284 9.22 -16.65 -10.75
C VAL A 284 9.57 -18.13 -10.59
N HIS A 285 10.87 -18.45 -10.48
CA HIS A 285 11.35 -19.83 -10.38
C HIS A 285 10.97 -20.50 -9.06
N SER A 286 11.08 -19.77 -7.94
CA SER A 286 10.67 -20.25 -6.61
C SER A 286 9.16 -20.50 -6.48
N LYS A 287 8.35 -20.09 -7.46
CA LYS A 287 6.89 -20.00 -7.34
C LYS A 287 6.13 -20.54 -8.56
N GLN A 288 6.74 -21.50 -9.27
CA GLN A 288 6.00 -22.33 -10.22
C GLN A 288 4.98 -23.17 -9.45
N THR A 289 3.69 -22.98 -9.75
CA THR A 289 2.61 -23.76 -9.14
C THR A 289 2.58 -25.17 -9.69
N ALA A 290 1.91 -26.09 -8.98
CA ALA A 290 1.66 -27.47 -9.43
C ALA A 290 0.95 -27.56 -10.81
N ASN A 291 0.32 -26.47 -11.27
CA ASN A 291 -0.36 -26.37 -12.56
C ASN A 291 0.48 -25.72 -13.67
N GLY A 292 1.79 -25.51 -13.46
CA GLY A 292 2.69 -24.92 -14.47
C GLY A 292 2.49 -23.43 -14.74
N LYS A 293 1.54 -22.78 -14.04
CA LYS A 293 1.36 -21.31 -14.05
C LYS A 293 2.29 -20.67 -13.02
N VAL A 294 2.80 -19.48 -13.35
CA VAL A 294 3.53 -18.63 -12.41
C VAL A 294 2.52 -18.07 -11.40
N ALA A 295 2.74 -18.32 -10.11
CA ALA A 295 1.87 -17.77 -9.07
C ALA A 295 1.94 -16.23 -9.08
N ALA A 296 0.80 -15.59 -8.80
CA ALA A 296 0.78 -14.16 -8.51
C ALA A 296 1.55 -13.86 -7.21
N LEU A 297 2.06 -12.64 -7.11
CA LEU A 297 3.00 -12.22 -6.07
C LEU A 297 2.48 -11.01 -5.34
N ALA A 298 2.68 -10.97 -4.01
CA ALA A 298 2.41 -9.77 -3.26
C ALA A 298 3.53 -8.76 -3.47
N SER A 299 3.15 -7.51 -3.75
CA SER A 299 3.95 -6.33 -3.44
C SER A 299 3.18 -5.43 -2.49
N ILE A 300 3.90 -4.55 -1.80
CA ILE A 300 3.30 -3.60 -0.87
C ILE A 300 3.45 -2.21 -1.47
N ARG A 301 2.31 -1.59 -1.78
CA ARG A 301 2.24 -0.19 -2.18
C ARG A 301 2.18 0.70 -0.95
N ARG A 302 2.99 1.75 -0.96
CA ARG A 302 3.03 2.80 0.05
C ARG A 302 2.86 4.13 -0.69
N ASP A 303 1.90 4.95 -0.28
CA ASP A 303 1.68 6.25 -0.89
C ASP A 303 2.81 7.26 -0.53
N GLY A 304 3.65 6.92 0.46
CA GLY A 304 4.74 7.74 0.98
C GLY A 304 5.95 7.95 0.07
N ASP A 305 5.94 7.47 -1.18
CA ASP A 305 6.84 7.99 -2.22
C ASP A 305 6.46 9.44 -2.63
N LEU A 306 5.29 9.91 -2.21
CA LEU A 306 4.95 11.34 -2.11
C LEU A 306 5.49 11.88 -0.77
N LYS A 307 6.71 12.45 -0.82
CA LYS A 307 7.39 13.28 0.21
C LYS A 307 6.98 12.99 1.68
N ARG A 308 7.80 12.21 2.40
CA ARG A 308 7.77 12.17 3.88
C ARG A 308 7.86 13.60 4.42
N ALA A 309 7.00 13.94 5.38
CA ALA A 309 7.10 15.20 6.10
C ALA A 309 8.47 15.25 6.80
N ILE A 310 9.21 16.34 6.56
CA ILE A 310 10.56 16.59 7.11
C ILE A 310 10.43 16.88 8.61
#